data_AF-A0A427B1V6-F1
#
_entry.id   AF-A0A427B1V6-F1
#
_cell.length_a   1.000
_cell.length_b   1.000
_cell.length_c   1.000
_cell.angle_alpha   90.00
_cell.angle_beta   90.00
_cell.angle_gamma   90.00
#
_symmetry.space_group_name_H-M   'P 1'
#
loop_
_entity.id
_entity.type
_entity.pdbx_description
1 polymer ?
#
loop_
_entity_poly.entity_id
_entity_poly.type
_entity_poly.pdbx_seq_one_letter_code
_entity_poly.pdbx_strand_id
1 'polypeptide(L)'
;MQILHYELGEKYEPHFDYFHDQTNQQLGGHRVATVLMYLSNVQKGGETIFPNAEGKLSQWKNDTWSNCAKNGYAVKPEKGDALLFFSLHLDATTDPKSLHGSCPVIEGEKWSATKWIHVRSFDKPEKHRPSEACEDENVLCPQWAAAGECAKNPLYMVGSKDSLGFCRKSCNVCSL
;
A
#
# COMPACT_ATOMS: atom_id res chain seq x y z
N MET A 1 0.66 -10.72 5.62
CA MET A 1 1.04 -10.68 4.19
C MET A 1 0.13 -11.67 3.49
N GLN A 2 -0.44 -11.31 2.35
CA GLN A 2 -1.32 -12.23 1.61
C GLN A 2 -0.53 -12.86 0.47
N ILE A 3 -0.62 -14.18 0.33
CA ILE A 3 -0.02 -14.92 -0.79
C ILE A 3 -1.16 -15.38 -1.69
N LEU A 4 -0.99 -15.20 -3.00
CA LEU A 4 -1.95 -15.63 -4.03
C LEU A 4 -1.22 -16.47 -5.08
N HIS A 5 -1.87 -17.55 -5.49
CA HIS A 5 -1.48 -18.41 -6.59
C HIS A 5 -2.55 -18.33 -7.67
N TYR A 6 -2.15 -18.13 -8.92
CA TYR A 6 -3.02 -18.13 -10.08
C TYR A 6 -2.58 -19.23 -11.05
N GLU A 7 -3.51 -20.13 -11.33
CA GLU A 7 -3.40 -21.18 -12.34
C GLU A 7 -3.74 -20.65 -13.74
N LEU A 8 -3.66 -21.54 -14.73
CA LEU A 8 -3.98 -21.24 -16.12
C LEU A 8 -5.39 -20.66 -16.27
N GLY A 9 -5.47 -19.46 -16.86
CA GLY A 9 -6.71 -18.73 -17.10
C GLY A 9 -7.23 -17.93 -15.90
N GLU A 10 -6.71 -18.17 -14.70
CA GLU A 10 -7.11 -17.43 -13.51
C GLU A 10 -6.65 -15.96 -13.59
N LYS A 11 -7.50 -15.08 -13.10
CA LYS A 11 -7.34 -13.63 -13.16
C LYS A 11 -7.92 -12.97 -11.91
N TYR A 12 -7.67 -11.68 -11.78
CA TYR A 12 -8.36 -10.83 -10.81
C TYR A 12 -8.89 -9.59 -11.53
N GLU A 13 -10.20 -9.36 -11.43
CA GLU A 13 -10.84 -8.21 -12.09
C GLU A 13 -10.30 -6.88 -11.54
N PRO A 14 -10.24 -5.82 -12.36
CA PRO A 14 -9.79 -4.52 -11.90
C PRO A 14 -10.58 -4.04 -10.67
N HIS A 15 -9.85 -3.63 -9.63
CA HIS A 15 -10.40 -3.22 -8.34
C HIS A 15 -9.51 -2.15 -7.69
N PHE A 16 -9.98 -1.63 -6.57
CA PHE A 16 -9.22 -0.73 -5.71
C PHE A 16 -8.80 -1.45 -4.44
N ASP A 17 -7.60 -1.13 -3.96
CA ASP A 17 -7.13 -1.61 -2.66
C ASP A 17 -7.65 -0.76 -1.49
N TYR A 18 -8.09 0.48 -1.73
CA TYR A 18 -8.74 1.28 -0.70
C TYR A 18 -10.16 0.76 -0.41
N PHE A 19 -10.63 0.97 0.83
CA PHE A 19 -11.97 0.52 1.24
C PHE A 19 -13.08 1.44 0.78
N HIS A 20 -14.20 0.87 0.37
CA HIS A 20 -15.45 1.60 0.14
C HIS A 20 -16.38 1.62 1.36
N ASP A 21 -16.16 0.72 2.32
CA ASP A 21 -16.99 0.60 3.52
C ASP A 21 -16.36 1.32 4.72
N GLN A 22 -17.21 1.90 5.57
CA GLN A 22 -16.78 2.64 6.75
C GLN A 22 -16.20 1.73 7.84
N THR A 23 -16.60 0.46 7.90
CA THR A 23 -16.19 -0.47 8.94
C THR A 23 -14.70 -0.79 8.85
N ASN A 24 -14.20 -1.13 7.66
CA ASN A 24 -12.78 -1.39 7.44
C ASN A 24 -11.94 -0.11 7.56
N GLN A 25 -12.49 1.05 7.20
CA GLN A 25 -11.81 2.34 7.42
C GLN A 25 -11.61 2.67 8.92
N GLN A 26 -12.43 2.12 9.83
CA GLN A 26 -12.20 2.29 11.26
C GLN A 26 -10.96 1.54 11.75
N LEU A 27 -10.51 0.50 11.04
CA LEU A 27 -9.36 -0.33 11.37
C LEU A 27 -8.15 0.07 10.51
N GLY A 28 -7.39 1.07 10.97
CA GLY A 28 -6.20 1.54 10.25
C GLY A 28 -6.47 2.55 9.13
N GLY A 29 -7.72 2.95 8.89
CA GLY A 29 -8.06 3.84 7.77
C GLY A 29 -7.97 3.13 6.41
N HIS A 30 -7.96 3.92 5.34
CA HIS A 30 -7.68 3.39 4.01
C HIS A 30 -6.27 2.77 3.94
N ARG A 31 -6.10 1.86 2.98
CA ARG A 31 -4.78 1.41 2.54
C ARG A 31 -4.19 2.52 1.67
N VAL A 32 -3.07 3.09 2.09
CA VAL A 32 -2.40 4.19 1.38
C VAL A 32 -1.58 3.67 0.20
N ALA A 33 -0.95 2.51 0.37
CA ALA A 33 -0.07 1.93 -0.63
C ALA A 33 -0.11 0.41 -0.58
N THR A 34 0.25 -0.18 -1.72
CA THR A 34 0.36 -1.61 -1.91
C THR A 34 1.73 -1.94 -2.45
N VAL A 35 2.39 -2.91 -1.81
CA VAL A 35 3.58 -3.57 -2.35
C VAL A 35 3.16 -4.95 -2.84
N LEU A 36 3.16 -5.14 -4.15
CA LEU A 36 2.88 -6.41 -4.81
C LEU A 36 4.21 -7.04 -5.27
N MET A 37 4.58 -8.15 -4.65
CA MET A 37 5.81 -8.88 -4.93
C MET A 37 5.51 -10.07 -5.85
N TYR A 38 6.30 -10.24 -6.91
CA TYR A 38 6.21 -11.40 -7.80
C TYR A 38 7.14 -12.51 -7.30
N LEU A 39 6.56 -13.68 -7.02
CA LEU A 39 7.27 -14.82 -6.43
C LEU A 39 7.62 -15.89 -7.48
N SER A 40 7.07 -15.80 -8.69
CA SER A 40 7.38 -16.64 -9.84
C SER A 40 7.58 -15.78 -11.10
N ASN A 41 8.31 -16.34 -12.07
CA ASN A 41 8.30 -15.85 -13.44
C ASN A 41 7.08 -16.43 -14.14
N VAL A 42 6.34 -15.63 -14.89
CA VAL A 42 5.22 -16.11 -15.71
C VAL A 42 5.61 -16.05 -17.18
N GLN A 43 5.48 -17.18 -17.87
CA GLN A 43 5.88 -17.31 -19.28
C GLN A 43 5.01 -16.44 -20.19
N LYS A 44 3.68 -16.44 -19.97
CA LYS A 44 2.75 -15.61 -20.75
C LYS A 44 1.51 -15.21 -19.94
N GLY A 45 1.09 -13.96 -20.08
CA GLY A 45 -0.04 -13.41 -19.31
C GLY A 45 0.38 -13.03 -17.88
N GLY A 46 -0.59 -13.01 -16.97
CA GLY A 46 -0.34 -12.73 -15.55
C GLY A 46 0.10 -11.29 -15.24
N GLU A 47 0.08 -10.38 -16.22
CA GLU A 47 0.49 -8.99 -16.01
C GLU A 47 -0.39 -8.29 -14.97
N THR A 48 0.19 -7.43 -14.16
CA THR A 48 -0.58 -6.50 -13.32
C THR A 48 -0.91 -5.29 -14.17
N ILE A 49 -2.20 -5.03 -14.39
CA ILE A 49 -2.70 -3.97 -15.28
C ILE A 49 -3.31 -2.83 -14.48
N PHE A 50 -3.09 -1.59 -14.94
CA PHE A 50 -3.69 -0.35 -14.47
C PHE A 50 -4.48 0.30 -15.62
N PRO A 51 -5.79 0.00 -15.78
CA PRO A 51 -6.58 0.47 -16.92
C PRO A 51 -6.74 2.00 -16.96
N ASN A 52 -6.67 2.65 -15.79
CA ASN A 52 -6.87 4.09 -15.62
C ASN A 52 -5.56 4.87 -15.46
N ALA A 53 -4.41 4.21 -15.52
CA ALA A 53 -3.13 4.89 -15.37
C ALA A 53 -2.92 5.97 -16.42
N GLU A 54 -2.30 7.08 -16.00
CA GLU A 54 -1.76 8.06 -16.93
C GLU A 54 -0.69 7.39 -17.79
N GLY A 55 -0.68 7.68 -19.09
CA GLY A 55 0.22 7.00 -20.00
C GLY A 55 -0.15 5.53 -20.27
N LYS A 56 -1.40 5.09 -20.06
CA LYS A 56 -1.82 3.73 -20.46
C LYS A 56 -1.49 3.35 -21.92
N LEU A 57 -1.36 4.34 -22.80
CA LEU A 57 -0.96 4.19 -24.20
C LEU A 57 0.53 4.52 -24.47
N SER A 58 1.29 4.98 -23.48
CA SER A 58 2.70 5.35 -23.67
C SER A 58 3.63 4.12 -23.65
N GLN A 59 3.20 3.04 -23.00
CA GLN A 59 3.98 1.79 -22.98
C GLN A 59 3.85 1.07 -24.33
N TRP A 60 4.94 1.00 -25.08
CA TRP A 60 5.00 0.17 -26.29
C TRP A 60 4.85 -1.30 -25.94
N LYS A 61 3.88 -1.97 -26.56
CA LYS A 61 3.57 -3.38 -26.31
C LYS A 61 3.64 -4.19 -27.60
N ASN A 62 4.62 -5.06 -27.68
CA ASN A 62 4.74 -6.06 -28.73
C ASN A 62 3.86 -7.30 -28.47
N ASP A 63 4.07 -8.35 -29.25
CA ASP A 63 3.28 -9.58 -29.21
C ASP A 63 3.52 -10.45 -27.97
N THR A 64 4.48 -10.09 -27.12
CA THR A 64 4.72 -10.77 -25.85
C THR A 64 3.77 -10.32 -24.74
N TRP A 65 2.94 -9.30 -24.98
CA TRP A 65 1.92 -8.81 -24.04
C TRP A 65 0.56 -9.45 -24.31
N SER A 66 -0.16 -9.82 -23.25
CA SER A 66 -1.52 -10.32 -23.36
C SER A 66 -2.49 -9.26 -23.90
N ASN A 67 -3.59 -9.70 -24.50
CA ASN A 67 -4.66 -8.79 -24.95
C ASN A 67 -5.25 -7.99 -23.78
N CYS A 68 -5.29 -8.57 -22.59
CA CYS A 68 -5.67 -7.87 -21.37
C CYS A 68 -4.72 -6.68 -21.11
N ALA A 69 -3.42 -6.95 -21.04
CA ALA A 69 -2.40 -5.95 -20.70
C ALA A 69 -2.33 -4.79 -21.72
N LYS A 70 -2.74 -5.01 -22.97
CA LYS A 70 -2.81 -3.97 -24.01
C LYS A 70 -3.80 -2.84 -23.69
N ASN A 71 -4.77 -3.06 -22.81
CA ASN A 71 -5.82 -2.09 -22.47
C ASN A 71 -5.50 -1.20 -21.25
N GLY A 72 -4.24 -1.10 -20.81
CA GLY A 72 -3.83 -0.32 -19.65
C GLY A 72 -2.32 -0.13 -19.59
N TYR A 73 -1.81 0.61 -18.60
CA TYR A 73 -0.38 0.47 -18.26
C TYR A 73 -0.21 -0.88 -17.56
N ALA A 74 0.80 -1.67 -17.88
CA ALA A 74 0.92 -3.00 -17.31
C ALA A 74 2.35 -3.35 -16.94
N VAL A 75 2.50 -4.27 -15.98
CA VAL A 75 3.79 -4.73 -15.46
C VAL A 75 3.82 -6.24 -15.56
N LYS A 76 4.86 -6.78 -16.20
CA LYS A 76 5.05 -8.23 -16.28
C LYS A 76 5.56 -8.78 -14.94
N PRO A 77 5.11 -9.96 -14.52
CA PRO A 77 5.59 -10.60 -13.30
C PRO A 77 6.96 -11.25 -13.54
N GLU A 78 7.99 -10.67 -12.93
CA GLU A 78 9.35 -11.22 -12.89
C GLU A 78 9.72 -11.56 -11.45
N LYS A 79 10.18 -12.78 -11.21
CA LYS A 79 10.45 -13.30 -9.87
C LYS A 79 11.48 -12.42 -9.16
N GLY A 80 11.11 -11.92 -7.99
CA GLY A 80 11.95 -11.06 -7.15
C GLY A 80 11.61 -9.58 -7.28
N ASP A 81 10.93 -9.17 -8.35
CA ASP A 81 10.48 -7.80 -8.51
C ASP A 81 9.31 -7.48 -7.57
N ALA A 82 9.24 -6.20 -7.18
CA ALA A 82 8.15 -5.66 -6.39
C ALA A 82 7.61 -4.39 -7.04
N LEU A 83 6.29 -4.32 -7.14
CA LEU A 83 5.56 -3.14 -7.61
C LEU A 83 4.98 -2.40 -6.40
N LEU A 84 5.42 -1.15 -6.22
CA LEU A 84 4.81 -0.22 -5.27
C LEU A 84 3.88 0.73 -6.03
N PHE A 85 2.63 0.83 -5.58
CA PHE A 85 1.69 1.84 -6.06
C PHE A 85 0.84 2.38 -4.91
N PHE A 86 0.37 3.62 -5.07
CA PHE A 86 -0.42 4.33 -4.07
C PHE A 86 -1.89 4.28 -4.43
N SER A 87 -2.71 4.01 -3.43
CA SER A 87 -4.19 4.00 -3.52
C SER A 87 -4.80 5.34 -3.17
N LEU A 88 -4.02 6.24 -2.55
CA LEU A 88 -4.44 7.57 -2.14
C LEU A 88 -3.50 8.64 -2.69
N HIS A 89 -4.04 9.83 -2.90
CA HIS A 89 -3.29 11.05 -3.14
C HIS A 89 -2.61 11.55 -1.84
N LEU A 90 -1.71 12.53 -1.97
CA LEU A 90 -0.98 13.12 -0.85
C LEU A 90 -1.90 13.82 0.17
N ASP A 91 -3.09 14.25 -0.26
CA ASP A 91 -4.13 14.82 0.59
C ASP A 91 -5.04 13.76 1.23
N ALA A 92 -4.66 12.49 1.14
CA ALA A 92 -5.38 11.31 1.64
C ALA A 92 -6.73 11.02 0.95
N THR A 93 -7.04 11.69 -0.17
CA THR A 93 -8.20 11.33 -0.99
C THR A 93 -7.90 10.08 -1.83
N THR A 94 -8.93 9.29 -2.16
CA THR A 94 -8.78 8.06 -2.97
C THR A 94 -8.36 8.39 -4.39
N ASP A 95 -7.42 7.62 -4.96
CA ASP A 95 -6.94 7.81 -6.33
C ASP A 95 -7.63 6.84 -7.32
N PRO A 96 -8.54 7.31 -8.20
CA PRO A 96 -9.21 6.45 -9.18
C PRO A 96 -8.28 5.85 -10.24
N LYS A 97 -7.05 6.37 -10.38
CA LYS A 97 -6.03 5.86 -11.30
C LYS A 97 -5.31 4.64 -10.74
N SER A 98 -5.49 4.34 -9.45
CA SER A 98 -4.96 3.13 -8.80
C SER A 98 -5.80 1.88 -9.10
N LEU A 99 -6.85 1.98 -9.94
CA LEU A 99 -7.62 0.83 -10.40
C LEU A 99 -6.67 -0.17 -11.05
N HIS A 100 -6.60 -1.38 -10.52
CA HIS A 100 -5.66 -2.38 -10.99
C HIS A 100 -6.22 -3.80 -10.92
N GLY A 101 -5.70 -4.69 -11.76
CA GLY A 101 -6.10 -6.09 -11.79
C GLY A 101 -4.95 -7.01 -12.18
N SER A 102 -5.20 -8.32 -12.15
CA SER A 102 -4.28 -9.33 -12.65
C SER A 102 -4.84 -9.91 -13.93
N CYS A 103 -4.15 -9.71 -15.05
CA CYS A 103 -4.50 -10.35 -16.31
C CYS A 103 -4.45 -11.88 -16.19
N PRO A 104 -5.22 -12.61 -17.03
CA PRO A 104 -5.20 -14.07 -17.04
C PRO A 104 -3.79 -14.62 -17.23
N VAL A 105 -3.43 -15.66 -16.48
CA VAL A 105 -2.25 -16.47 -16.80
C VAL A 105 -2.55 -17.26 -18.08
N ILE A 106 -1.68 -17.21 -19.08
CA ILE A 106 -1.85 -17.90 -20.37
C ILE A 106 -0.88 -19.08 -20.48
N GLU A 107 0.29 -18.97 -19.87
CA GLU A 107 1.28 -20.04 -19.80
C GLU A 107 2.11 -19.89 -18.51
N GLY A 108 2.27 -21.00 -17.78
CA GLY A 108 2.93 -21.02 -16.48
C GLY A 108 1.98 -20.93 -15.29
N GLU A 109 2.51 -20.42 -14.18
CA GLU A 109 1.80 -20.16 -12.92
C GLU A 109 2.28 -18.83 -12.32
N LYS A 110 1.37 -18.06 -11.71
CA LYS A 110 1.71 -16.81 -11.05
C LYS A 110 1.59 -16.96 -9.54
N TRP A 111 2.70 -16.79 -8.84
CA TRP A 111 2.73 -16.62 -7.40
C TRP A 111 3.02 -15.15 -7.07
N SER A 112 2.25 -14.59 -6.15
CA SER A 112 2.42 -13.21 -5.70
C SER A 112 2.21 -13.06 -4.20
N ALA A 113 2.87 -12.07 -3.61
CA ALA A 113 2.64 -11.66 -2.24
C ALA A 113 2.27 -10.17 -2.18
N THR A 114 1.15 -9.87 -1.55
CA THR A 114 0.65 -8.51 -1.37
C THR A 114 0.84 -8.07 0.08
N LYS A 115 1.44 -6.89 0.25
CA LYS A 115 1.52 -6.17 1.51
C LYS A 115 0.81 -4.83 1.36
N TRP A 116 -0.34 -4.71 2.02
CA TRP A 116 -1.03 -3.44 2.15
C TRP A 116 -0.48 -2.62 3.32
N ILE A 117 -0.35 -1.32 3.09
CA ILE A 117 0.10 -0.33 4.07
C ILE A 117 -1.09 0.56 4.37
N HIS A 118 -1.48 0.63 5.64
CA HIS A 118 -2.60 1.45 6.12
C HIS A 118 -2.11 2.85 6.49
N VAL A 119 -2.99 3.86 6.43
CA VAL A 119 -2.66 5.24 6.85
C VAL A 119 -2.32 5.35 8.34
N ARG A 120 -2.83 4.43 9.17
CA ARG A 120 -2.52 4.31 10.60
C ARG A 120 -2.50 2.84 11.01
N SER A 121 -2.08 2.54 12.23
CA SER A 121 -2.10 1.17 12.75
C SER A 121 -3.50 0.57 12.64
N PHE A 122 -3.59 -0.62 12.03
CA PHE A 122 -4.80 -1.42 11.92
C PHE A 122 -4.89 -2.50 13.01
N ASP A 123 -3.85 -2.62 13.84
CA ASP A 123 -3.94 -3.40 15.06
C ASP A 123 -5.06 -2.82 15.91
N LYS A 124 -5.83 -3.69 16.59
CA LYS A 124 -6.91 -3.24 17.45
C LYS A 124 -6.31 -2.19 18.39
N PRO A 125 -6.90 -0.98 18.47
CA PRO A 125 -6.53 -0.10 19.55
C PRO A 125 -6.89 -0.87 20.82
N GLU A 126 -5.87 -1.39 21.52
CA GLU A 126 -5.94 -1.36 22.97
C GLU A 126 -6.50 0.02 23.30
N LYS A 127 -7.54 0.09 24.12
CA LYS A 127 -8.11 1.37 24.56
C LYS A 127 -7.03 2.09 25.37
N HIS A 128 -6.02 2.62 24.69
CA HIS A 128 -5.01 3.48 25.25
C HIS A 128 -5.74 4.76 25.56
N ARG A 129 -6.17 4.85 26.82
CA ARG A 129 -6.21 6.15 27.48
C ARG A 129 -4.83 6.74 27.20
N PRO A 130 -4.71 7.89 26.54
CA PRO A 130 -3.42 8.56 26.46
C PRO A 130 -2.86 8.55 27.87
N SER A 131 -1.72 7.90 28.05
CA SER A 131 -1.01 7.99 29.31
C SER A 131 -0.80 9.48 29.54
N GLU A 132 -1.31 10.02 30.66
CA GLU A 132 -0.93 11.37 31.08
C GLU A 132 0.60 11.45 31.26
N ALA A 133 1.26 10.31 31.46
CA ALA A 133 2.72 10.22 31.45
C ALA A 133 3.26 10.29 30.02
N CYS A 134 4.20 11.20 29.80
CA CYS A 134 4.86 11.35 28.52
C CYS A 134 5.82 10.17 28.26
N GLU A 135 5.37 9.23 27.46
CA GLU A 135 6.12 8.04 27.07
C GLU A 135 6.14 7.89 25.55
N ASP A 136 7.09 7.10 25.05
CA ASP A 136 7.10 6.69 23.65
C ASP A 136 6.30 5.39 23.52
N GLU A 137 5.31 5.38 22.62
CA GLU A 137 4.47 4.21 22.37
C GLU A 137 5.12 3.21 21.41
N ASN A 138 6.27 3.58 20.82
CA ASN A 138 7.03 2.71 19.94
C ASN A 138 8.51 2.69 20.31
N VAL A 139 9.09 1.49 20.33
CA VAL A 139 10.52 1.28 20.60
C VAL A 139 11.45 1.97 19.59
N LEU A 140 10.93 2.32 18.40
CA LEU A 140 11.67 3.01 17.34
C LEU A 140 11.58 4.55 17.41
N CYS A 141 10.75 5.12 18.31
CA CYS A 141 10.62 6.57 18.47
C CYS A 141 11.97 7.31 18.59
N PRO A 142 12.98 6.81 19.36
CA PRO A 142 14.28 7.48 19.44
C PRO A 142 15.02 7.51 18.09
N GLN A 143 14.92 6.43 17.31
CA GLN A 143 15.56 6.34 15.99
C GLN A 143 14.88 7.27 14.98
N TRP A 144 13.55 7.31 14.97
CA TRP A 144 12.79 8.21 14.11
C TRP A 144 13.02 9.69 14.47
N ALA A 145 13.05 10.02 15.76
CA ALA A 145 13.40 11.36 16.21
C ALA A 145 14.81 11.77 15.75
N ALA A 146 15.79 10.88 15.89
CA ALA A 146 17.14 11.10 15.38
C ALA A 146 17.20 11.27 13.84
N ALA A 147 16.29 10.63 13.10
CA ALA A 147 16.13 10.80 11.65
C ALA A 147 15.38 12.09 11.24
N GLY A 148 14.95 12.90 12.21
CA GLY A 148 14.25 14.17 12.00
C GLY A 148 12.73 14.05 11.83
N GLU A 149 12.14 12.91 12.19
CA GLU A 149 10.70 12.69 12.00
C GLU A 149 9.83 13.58 12.87
N CYS A 150 10.34 14.14 13.97
CA CYS A 150 9.59 15.11 14.77
C CYS A 150 9.15 16.35 13.95
N ALA A 151 9.93 16.73 12.93
CA ALA A 151 9.60 17.83 12.02
C ALA A 151 8.94 17.35 10.72
N LYS A 152 9.34 16.18 10.20
CA LYS A 152 8.82 15.63 8.93
C LYS A 152 7.44 14.99 9.08
N ASN A 153 7.16 14.41 10.25
CA ASN A 153 5.91 13.74 10.59
C ASN A 153 5.39 14.18 11.98
N PRO A 154 5.11 15.48 12.17
CA PRO A 154 4.78 16.04 13.48
C PRO A 154 3.46 15.50 14.03
N LEU A 155 2.49 15.15 13.19
CA LEU A 155 1.20 14.62 13.64
C LEU A 155 1.34 13.28 14.36
N TYR A 156 2.15 12.36 13.83
CA TYR A 156 2.39 11.08 14.50
C TYR A 156 3.35 11.25 15.69
N MET A 157 4.42 12.02 15.50
CA MET A 157 5.50 12.09 16.49
C MET A 157 5.16 12.97 17.69
N VAL A 158 4.63 14.18 17.44
CA VAL A 158 4.36 15.22 18.45
C VAL A 158 2.88 15.29 18.79
N GLY A 159 2.01 15.17 17.80
CA GLY A 159 0.56 15.31 17.95
C GLY A 159 0.01 16.59 17.33
N SER A 160 -1.25 16.86 17.62
CA SER A 160 -2.00 18.05 17.22
C SER A 160 -2.61 18.72 18.46
N LYS A 161 -3.40 19.78 18.27
CA LYS A 161 -4.14 20.40 19.38
C LYS A 161 -5.17 19.46 20.02
N ASP A 162 -5.67 18.51 19.24
CA ASP A 162 -6.80 17.65 19.63
C ASP A 162 -6.35 16.21 19.97
N SER A 163 -5.08 15.88 19.75
CA SER A 163 -4.54 14.53 19.96
C SER A 163 -3.06 14.55 20.31
N LEU A 164 -2.65 13.78 21.32
CA LEU A 164 -1.24 13.60 21.65
C LEU A 164 -0.54 12.73 20.59
N GLY A 165 0.73 13.02 20.30
CA GLY A 165 1.57 12.17 19.45
C GLY A 165 2.11 10.94 20.19
N PHE A 166 2.56 9.96 19.41
CA PHE A 166 3.02 8.65 19.87
C PHE A 166 4.49 8.62 20.32
N CYS A 167 5.28 9.63 19.94
CA CYS A 167 6.73 9.70 20.20
C CYS A 167 7.13 10.99 20.93
N ARG A 168 6.23 11.51 21.77
CA ARG A 168 6.40 12.82 22.42
C ARG A 168 7.65 12.89 23.28
N LYS A 169 8.01 11.79 23.94
CA LYS A 169 9.21 11.70 24.78
C LYS A 169 10.48 11.82 23.94
N SER A 170 10.58 11.04 22.87
CA SER A 170 11.71 11.13 21.93
C SER A 170 11.80 12.48 21.22
N CYS A 171 10.67 13.15 20.99
CA CYS A 171 10.64 14.50 20.41
C CYS A 171 10.81 15.63 21.43
N ASN A 172 11.00 15.32 22.73
CA ASN A 172 11.14 16.31 23.81
C ASN A 172 9.98 17.30 23.92
N VAL A 173 8.74 16.85 23.65
CA VAL A 173 7.50 17.67 23.66
C VAL A 173 6.54 17.22 24.78
N CYS A 174 7.09 16.76 25.90
CA CYS A 174 6.35 16.24 27.04
C CYS A 174 5.60 17.29 27.88
N SER A 175 5.89 18.57 27.66
CA SER A 175 5.19 19.67 28.32
C SER A 175 3.87 19.95 27.59
N LEU A 176 2.78 20.12 28.35
CA LEU A 176 1.47 20.56 27.86
C LEU A 176 1.55 21.96 27.24
#